data_AF-A0A5M9WK99-F1
#
_entry.id   AF-A0A5M9WK99-F1
#
_cell.length_a   1.000
_cell.length_b   1.000
_cell.length_c   1.000
_cell.angle_alpha   90.00
_cell.angle_beta   90.00
_cell.angle_gamma   90.00
#
_symmetry.space_group_name_H-M   'P 1'
#
loop_
_entity.id
_entity.type
_entity.pdbx_description
1 polymer ?
#
loop_
_entity_poly.entity_id
_entity_poly.type
_entity_poly.pdbx_seq_one_letter_code
_entity_poly.pdbx_strand_id
1 'polypeptide(L)'
;MTKKVKISLFSILALVVILSGWGYLSLFGNPIKMNDAEEKVRAYLIQQKGYSPEEIIDITGNYSFTSSEAPYGASVTFADQPNDKYHYGLFKGGHIEQYSYTSDNPIHLESPIR
;
A
#
# COMPACT_ATOMS: atom_id res chain seq x y z
N MET A 1 -39.80 16.60 -20.03
CA MET A 1 -38.97 15.38 -19.85
C MET A 1 -39.81 14.29 -19.21
N THR A 2 -39.97 13.13 -19.86
CA THR A 2 -40.87 12.08 -19.38
C THR A 2 -40.27 11.33 -18.18
N LYS A 3 -41.11 10.69 -17.36
CA LYS A 3 -40.65 9.87 -16.21
C LYS A 3 -39.60 8.82 -16.63
N LYS A 4 -39.78 8.21 -17.81
CA LYS A 4 -38.83 7.24 -18.40
C LYS A 4 -37.46 7.85 -18.71
N VAL A 5 -37.43 9.08 -19.24
CA VAL A 5 -36.17 9.79 -19.54
C VAL A 5 -35.44 10.17 -18.25
N LYS A 6 -36.17 10.59 -17.20
CA LYS A 6 -35.56 10.88 -15.89
C LYS A 6 -34.92 9.62 -15.28
N ILE A 7 -35.64 8.50 -15.26
CA ILE A 7 -35.11 7.23 -14.75
C ILE A 7 -33.87 6.80 -15.55
N SER A 8 -33.93 6.85 -16.88
CA SER A 8 -32.78 6.51 -17.73
C SER A 8 -31.56 7.40 -17.44
N LEU A 9 -31.75 8.70 -17.23
CA LEU A 9 -30.66 9.61 -16.93
C LEU A 9 -30.02 9.30 -15.57
N PHE A 10 -30.83 9.05 -14.54
CA PHE A 10 -30.34 8.62 -13.23
C PHE A 10 -29.59 7.29 -13.29
N SER A 11 -30.09 6.32 -14.06
CA SER A 11 -29.42 5.03 -14.26
C SER A 11 -28.05 5.19 -14.94
N ILE A 12 -27.95 6.02 -15.98
CA ILE A 12 -26.68 6.30 -16.66
C ILE A 12 -25.71 7.00 -15.70
N LEU A 13 -26.17 7.99 -14.95
CA LEU A 13 -25.34 8.70 -13.98
C LEU A 13 -24.81 7.76 -12.89
N ALA A 14 -25.67 6.90 -12.35
CA ALA A 14 -25.27 5.89 -11.37
C ALA A 14 -24.21 4.93 -11.93
N LEU A 15 -24.38 4.48 -13.18
CA LEU A 15 -23.40 3.62 -13.85
C LEU A 15 -22.04 4.31 -14.00
N VAL A 16 -22.03 5.59 -14.41
CA VAL A 16 -20.79 6.38 -14.52
C VAL A 16 -20.10 6.48 -13.17
N VAL A 17 -20.83 6.81 -12.10
CA VAL A 17 -20.25 6.89 -10.74
C VAL A 17 -19.63 5.58 -10.29
N ILE A 18 -20.31 4.44 -10.54
CA ILE A 18 -19.80 3.11 -10.18
C ILE A 18 -18.53 2.79 -10.97
N LEU A 19 -18.51 3.02 -12.28
CA LEU A 19 -17.35 2.75 -13.13
C LEU A 19 -16.17 3.67 -12.78
N SER A 20 -16.42 4.95 -12.49
CA SER A 20 -15.40 5.88 -12.04
C SER A 20 -14.83 5.48 -10.68
N GLY A 21 -15.68 5.07 -9.73
CA GLY A 21 -15.23 4.57 -8.43
C GLY A 21 -14.39 3.30 -8.56
N TRP A 22 -14.84 2.34 -9.38
CA TRP A 22 -14.09 1.12 -9.66
C TRP A 22 -12.74 1.42 -10.33
N GLY A 23 -12.73 2.28 -11.36
CA GLY A 23 -11.51 2.71 -12.05
C GLY A 23 -10.53 3.40 -11.11
N TYR A 24 -11.02 4.29 -10.24
CA TYR A 24 -10.19 4.97 -9.24
C TYR A 24 -9.52 3.97 -8.28
N LEU A 25 -10.31 3.06 -7.67
CA LEU A 25 -9.78 2.05 -6.75
C LEU A 25 -8.83 1.08 -7.43
N SER A 26 -9.03 0.80 -8.72
CA SER A 26 -8.12 -0.02 -9.50
C SER A 26 -6.79 0.67 -9.75
N LEU A 27 -6.75 1.99 -9.93
CA LEU A 27 -5.51 2.72 -10.24
C LEU A 27 -4.73 3.15 -9.00
N PHE A 28 -5.45 3.53 -7.94
CA PHE A 28 -4.86 4.11 -6.73
C PHE A 28 -4.94 3.19 -5.52
N GLY A 29 -5.56 2.02 -5.67
CA GLY A 29 -5.73 1.07 -4.58
C GLY A 29 -6.87 1.47 -3.64
N ASN A 30 -7.05 0.64 -2.62
CA ASN A 30 -8.05 0.87 -1.58
C ASN A 30 -7.34 1.44 -0.35
N PRO A 31 -7.68 2.65 0.11
CA PRO A 31 -7.06 3.28 1.27
C PRO A 31 -7.11 2.42 2.54
N ILE A 32 -8.20 1.67 2.75
CA ILE A 32 -8.34 0.77 3.91
C ILE A 32 -7.28 -0.33 3.86
N LYS A 33 -7.01 -0.88 2.68
CA LYS A 33 -5.99 -1.93 2.49
C LYS A 33 -4.57 -1.38 2.61
N MET A 34 -4.35 -0.12 2.24
CA MET A 34 -3.06 0.54 2.45
C MET A 34 -2.78 0.74 3.94
N ASN A 35 -3.77 1.19 4.72
CA ASN A 35 -3.65 1.32 6.17
C ASN A 35 -3.46 -0.06 6.85
N ASP A 36 -4.19 -1.09 6.42
CA ASP A 36 -4.00 -2.46 6.91
C ASP A 36 -2.59 -3.00 6.57
N ALA A 37 -2.05 -2.68 5.39
CA ALA A 37 -0.68 -3.04 5.04
C ALA A 37 0.36 -2.30 5.89
N GLU A 38 0.14 -1.01 6.17
CA GLU A 38 0.97 -0.23 7.08
C GLU A 38 1.02 -0.86 8.47
N GLU A 39 -0.13 -1.18 9.07
CA GLU A 39 -0.23 -1.82 10.39
C GLU A 39 0.47 -3.18 10.41
N LYS A 40 0.31 -3.98 9.36
CA LYS A 40 0.96 -5.29 9.24
C LYS A 40 2.47 -5.20 9.11
N VAL A 41 2.99 -4.26 8.31
CA VAL A 41 4.43 -4.03 8.19
C VAL A 41 4.99 -3.49 9.52
N ARG A 42 4.27 -2.58 10.19
CA ARG A 42 4.63 -2.11 11.53
C ARG A 42 4.75 -3.26 12.52
N ALA A 43 3.73 -4.12 12.58
CA ALA A 43 3.72 -5.28 13.45
C ALA A 43 4.86 -6.25 13.12
N TYR A 44 5.14 -6.48 11.84
CA TYR A 44 6.25 -7.30 11.38
C TYR A 44 7.61 -6.77 11.88
N LEU A 45 7.88 -5.48 11.67
CA LEU A 45 9.15 -4.87 12.08
C LEU A 45 9.34 -4.91 13.60
N ILE A 46 8.29 -4.59 14.36
CA ILE A 46 8.41 -4.55 15.83
C ILE A 46 8.43 -5.96 16.42
N GLN A 47 7.47 -6.81 16.04
CA GLN A 47 7.26 -8.10 16.72
C GLN A 47 8.15 -9.21 16.20
N GLN A 48 8.48 -9.20 14.90
CA GLN A 48 9.26 -10.28 14.27
C GLN A 48 10.72 -9.89 14.07
N LYS A 49 11.00 -8.62 13.71
CA LYS A 49 12.38 -8.14 13.52
C LYS A 49 12.98 -7.51 14.76
N GLY A 50 12.16 -7.15 15.74
CA GLY A 50 12.64 -6.65 17.03
C GLY A 50 13.04 -5.18 17.02
N TYR A 51 12.66 -4.41 16.00
CA TYR A 51 12.83 -2.96 16.02
C TYR A 51 12.00 -2.34 17.13
N SER A 52 12.56 -1.35 17.82
CA SER A 52 11.79 -0.55 18.76
C SER A 52 10.98 0.52 18.01
N PRO A 53 9.83 0.95 18.55
CA PRO A 53 9.00 1.97 17.90
C PRO A 53 9.75 3.27 17.60
N GLU A 54 10.70 3.66 18.45
CA GLU A 54 11.52 4.86 18.29
C GLU A 54 12.57 4.77 17.18
N GLU A 55 12.92 3.58 16.70
CA GLU A 55 13.80 3.38 15.54
C GLU A 55 13.08 3.62 14.22
N ILE A 56 11.75 3.71 14.23
CA ILE A 56 10.91 3.88 13.04
C ILE A 56 10.28 5.27 13.07
N ILE A 57 10.71 6.14 12.14
CA ILE A 57 10.15 7.50 12.01
C ILE A 57 8.77 7.44 11.38
N ASP A 58 8.65 6.72 10.27
CA ASP A 58 7.44 6.71 9.45
C ASP A 58 7.25 5.34 8.79
N ILE A 59 5.98 4.94 8.69
CA ILE A 59 5.55 3.82 7.86
C ILE A 59 4.34 4.33 7.08
N THR A 60 4.44 4.35 5.76
CA THR A 60 3.34 4.79 4.89
C THR A 60 2.90 3.61 4.01
N GLY A 61 1.62 3.23 4.13
CA GLY A 61 1.01 2.22 3.25
C GLY A 61 1.05 2.61 1.78
N ASN A 62 1.36 1.66 0.88
CA ASN A 62 1.47 1.90 -0.55
C ASN A 62 0.65 0.90 -1.38
N TYR A 63 0.38 1.27 -2.63
CA TYR A 63 -0.31 0.44 -3.62
C TYR A 63 0.49 0.39 -4.91
N SER A 64 0.59 -0.80 -5.49
CA SER A 64 1.14 -1.03 -6.82
C SER A 64 0.08 -1.63 -7.74
N PHE A 65 -0.29 -0.87 -8.77
CA PHE A 65 -1.21 -1.34 -9.81
C PHE A 65 -0.60 -2.47 -10.66
N THR A 66 0.72 -2.53 -10.78
CA THR A 66 1.42 -3.47 -11.63
C THR A 66 1.76 -4.79 -10.93
N SER A 67 1.78 -4.81 -9.60
CA SER A 67 2.12 -6.01 -8.82
C SER A 67 0.87 -6.85 -8.56
N SER A 68 0.80 -8.03 -9.18
CA SER A 68 -0.29 -8.97 -8.93
C SER A 68 -0.11 -9.82 -7.67
N GLU A 69 1.14 -9.97 -7.18
CA GLU A 69 1.49 -10.83 -6.05
C GLU A 69 1.54 -10.08 -4.71
N ALA A 70 1.99 -8.83 -4.74
CA ALA A 70 2.02 -7.92 -3.58
C ALA A 70 1.53 -6.52 -4.01
N PRO A 71 0.22 -6.35 -4.29
CA PRO A 71 -0.33 -5.07 -4.70
C PRO A 71 -0.33 -4.02 -3.57
N TYR A 72 -0.23 -4.45 -2.31
CA TYR A 72 -0.15 -3.56 -1.16
C TYR A 72 1.13 -3.82 -0.38
N GLY A 73 1.60 -2.79 0.31
CA GLY A 73 2.84 -2.83 1.08
C GLY A 73 3.00 -1.57 1.90
N ALA A 74 4.23 -1.30 2.33
CA ALA A 74 4.56 -0.04 3.00
C ALA A 74 5.97 0.44 2.67
N SER A 75 6.16 1.75 2.76
CA SER A 75 7.46 2.40 2.71
C SER A 75 7.82 2.83 4.13
N VAL A 76 9.01 2.45 4.59
CA VAL A 76 9.46 2.63 5.98
C VAL A 76 10.67 3.56 6.00
N THR A 77 10.67 4.50 6.94
CA THR A 77 11.79 5.41 7.19
C THR A 77 12.31 5.15 8.60
N PHE A 78 13.60 4.83 8.72
CA PHE A 78 14.26 4.54 10.00
C PHE A 78 14.96 5.78 10.56
N ALA A 79 15.17 5.81 11.88
CA ALA A 79 15.70 6.97 12.62
C ALA A 79 17.15 7.32 12.28
N ASP A 80 17.97 6.31 12.02
CA ASP A 80 19.38 6.40 11.63
C ASP A 80 19.58 6.68 10.13
N GLN A 81 18.54 6.47 9.31
CA GLN A 81 18.51 6.82 7.89
C GLN A 81 17.24 7.59 7.50
N PRO A 82 17.05 8.82 8.02
CA PRO A 82 15.79 9.58 7.90
C PRO A 82 15.46 10.05 6.47
N ASN A 83 16.44 10.02 5.57
CA ASN A 83 16.27 10.44 4.18
C ASN A 83 16.04 9.25 3.23
N ASP A 84 16.17 8.03 3.75
CA ASP A 84 16.08 6.81 2.96
C ASP A 84 14.79 6.06 3.27
N LYS A 85 14.26 5.39 2.24
CA LYS A 85 13.07 4.55 2.37
C LYS A 85 13.41 3.10 2.09
N TYR A 86 12.79 2.23 2.87
CA TYR A 86 12.81 0.79 2.73
C TYR A 86 11.42 0.32 2.35
N HIS A 87 11.31 -0.43 1.25
CA HIS A 87 10.02 -0.80 0.69
C HIS A 87 9.71 -2.27 0.96
N TYR A 88 8.56 -2.51 1.57
CA TYR A 88 8.07 -3.83 1.97
C TYR A 88 6.79 -4.16 1.21
N GLY A 89 6.70 -5.38 0.69
CA GLY A 89 5.52 -5.90 0.00
C GLY A 89 4.76 -6.87 0.90
N LEU A 90 3.43 -6.77 0.91
CA LEU A 90 2.55 -7.76 1.55
C LEU A 90 2.06 -8.75 0.48
N PHE A 91 2.68 -9.92 0.45
CA PHE A 91 2.40 -10.97 -0.52
C PHE A 91 1.12 -11.76 -0.17
N LYS A 92 0.53 -12.36 -1.19
CA LYS A 92 -0.55 -13.35 -1.01
C LYS A 92 -0.09 -14.44 -0.03
N GLY A 93 -0.90 -14.66 1.03
CA GLY A 93 -0.54 -15.55 2.14
C GLY A 93 -0.07 -14.83 3.41
N GLY A 94 0.06 -13.50 3.38
CA GLY A 94 0.41 -12.69 4.54
C GLY A 94 1.91 -12.60 4.82
N HIS A 95 2.73 -13.12 3.91
CA HIS A 95 4.19 -12.97 3.96
C HIS A 95 4.56 -11.52 3.65
N ILE A 96 5.53 -10.98 4.40
CA ILE A 96 6.07 -9.64 4.22
C ILE A 96 7.55 -9.79 3.88
N GLU A 97 7.98 -9.12 2.81
CA GLU A 97 9.35 -9.14 2.33
C GLU A 97 9.77 -7.72 1.91
N GLN A 98 11.02 -7.36 2.20
CA GLN A 98 11.63 -6.17 1.65
C GLN A 98 12.01 -6.41 0.19
N TYR A 99 11.60 -5.52 -0.72
CA TYR A 99 11.86 -5.68 -2.17
C TYR A 99 12.73 -4.57 -2.76
N SER A 100 12.86 -3.42 -2.08
CA SER A 100 13.73 -2.34 -2.55
C SER A 100 14.04 -1.34 -1.44
N TYR A 101 14.95 -0.41 -1.73
CA TYR A 101 15.36 0.68 -0.86
C TYR A 101 15.91 1.83 -1.69
N THR A 102 16.01 3.03 -1.11
CA THR A 102 16.57 4.22 -1.79
C THR A 102 17.97 4.59 -1.35
N SER A 103 18.50 3.99 -0.28
CA SER A 103 19.81 4.33 0.29
C SER A 103 20.98 3.86 -0.59
N ASP A 104 22.02 4.71 -0.70
CA ASP A 104 23.30 4.33 -1.30
C ASP A 104 24.12 3.39 -0.41
N ASN A 105 23.91 3.45 0.92
CA ASN A 105 24.59 2.63 1.91
C ASN A 105 23.56 2.04 2.89
N PRO A 106 22.73 1.09 2.44
CA PRO A 106 21.63 0.56 3.25
C PRO A 106 22.14 -0.28 4.42
N ILE A 107 21.55 -0.11 5.61
CA ILE A 107 21.89 -0.86 6.82
C ILE A 107 20.74 -1.72 7.35
N HIS A 108 19.51 -1.57 6.84
CA HIS A 108 18.33 -2.38 7.20
C HIS A 108 17.94 -3.40 6.11
N LEU A 109 18.92 -4.06 5.48
CA LEU A 109 18.65 -5.05 4.44
C LEU A 109 18.16 -6.38 5.02
N GLU A 110 17.02 -6.85 4.56
CA GLU A 110 16.56 -8.22 4.78
C GLU A 110 17.08 -9.14 3.68
N SER A 111 17.63 -10.31 4.05
CA SER A 111 18.16 -11.26 3.08
C SER A 111 17.19 -12.43 2.84
N PRO A 112 17.00 -12.88 1.58
CA PRO A 112 17.40 -12.21 0.33
C PRO A 112 16.39 -11.11 -0.07
N ILE A 113 16.84 -10.12 -0.84
CA ILE A 113 15.96 -9.19 -1.57
C ILE A 113 15.71 -9.80 -2.95
N ARG A 114 14.47 -10.14 -3.25
CA ARG A 114 14.06 -10.76 -4.52
C ARG A 114 13.70 -9.77 -5.62
#